data_AF-E2CHT0-F1
#
_entry.id   AF-E2CHT0-F1
#
_cell.length_a   1.000
_cell.length_b   1.000
_cell.length_c   1.000
_cell.angle_alpha   90.00
_cell.angle_beta   90.00
_cell.angle_gamma   90.00
#
_symmetry.space_group_name_H-M   'P 1'
#
loop_
_entity.id
_entity.type
_entity.pdbx_description
1 polymer ?
#
loop_
_entity_poly.entity_id
_entity_poly.type
_entity_poly.pdbx_seq_one_letter_code
_entity_poly.pdbx_strand_id
1 'polypeptide(L)'
;MAFKPGTDDLRESPSLELISGLQEKGVEVTAYDPALVPGPHFLKQFEYMQYALPHLKQVTEDLPEILRETILGAVDGVDAIVVVQKMPNLLGLLEATGNEATVIDLVRMAPKPPTAANYIGIGW
;
A
#
# COMPACT_ATOMS: atom_id res chain seq x y z
N MET A 1 -2.06 -2.16 3.76
CA MET A 1 -0.73 -2.73 4.03
C MET A 1 -0.75 -3.86 5.04
N ALA A 2 -1.45 -3.75 6.17
CA ALA A 2 -1.57 -4.84 7.13
C ALA A 2 -2.18 -6.11 6.51
N PHE A 3 -2.00 -7.26 7.17
CA PHE A 3 -2.56 -8.53 6.69
C PHE A 3 -4.10 -8.52 6.63
N LYS A 4 -4.75 -7.78 7.54
CA LYS A 4 -6.20 -7.59 7.58
C LYS A 4 -6.55 -6.12 7.83
N PRO A 5 -7.74 -5.66 7.39
CA PRO A 5 -8.21 -4.31 7.71
C PRO A 5 -8.32 -4.09 9.23
N GLY A 6 -7.88 -2.92 9.72
CA GLY A 6 -8.07 -2.48 11.10
C GLY A 6 -7.07 -3.05 12.12
N THR A 7 -5.96 -3.65 11.68
CA THR A 7 -4.86 -4.10 12.54
C THR A 7 -3.53 -3.55 12.04
N ASP A 8 -2.56 -3.41 12.91
CA ASP A 8 -1.17 -3.09 12.59
C ASP A 8 -0.31 -4.33 12.29
N ASP A 9 -0.90 -5.54 12.24
CA ASP A 9 -0.14 -6.77 12.02
C ASP A 9 0.35 -6.90 10.57
N LEU A 10 1.68 -6.80 10.42
CA LEU A 10 2.39 -6.88 9.16
C LEU A 10 3.11 -8.21 8.92
N ARG A 11 3.15 -9.12 9.90
CA ARG A 11 4.00 -10.32 9.87
C ARG A 11 3.71 -11.28 8.71
N GLU A 12 2.46 -11.35 8.27
CA GLU A 12 2.03 -12.17 7.12
C GLU A 12 1.51 -11.31 5.97
N SER A 13 1.93 -10.04 5.89
CA SER A 13 1.38 -9.13 4.90
C SER A 13 1.93 -9.43 3.49
N PRO A 14 1.07 -9.80 2.52
CA PRO A 14 1.49 -9.92 1.12
C PRO A 14 1.84 -8.55 0.50
N SER A 15 1.44 -7.45 1.13
CA SER A 15 1.80 -6.11 0.66
C SER A 15 3.30 -5.84 0.86
N LEU A 16 3.94 -6.42 1.87
CA LEU A 16 5.38 -6.25 2.08
C LEU A 16 6.21 -6.94 1.00
N GLU A 17 5.82 -8.16 0.63
CA GLU A 17 6.43 -8.89 -0.49
C GLU A 17 6.30 -8.11 -1.80
N LEU A 18 5.11 -7.53 -2.04
CA LEU A 18 4.87 -6.67 -3.20
C LEU A 18 5.81 -5.45 -3.20
N ILE A 19 5.89 -4.73 -2.08
CA ILE A 19 6.73 -3.54 -1.97
C ILE A 19 8.21 -3.90 -2.13
N SER A 20 8.67 -4.98 -1.48
CA SER A 20 10.06 -5.47 -1.62
C SER A 20 10.39 -5.76 -3.07
N GLY A 21 9.52 -6.49 -3.79
CA GLY A 21 9.73 -6.81 -5.20
C GLY A 21 9.65 -5.60 -6.14
N LEU A 22 8.97 -4.51 -5.75
CA LEU A 22 8.97 -3.23 -6.47
C LEU A 22 10.28 -2.48 -6.22
N GLN A 23 10.71 -2.38 -4.97
CA GLN A 23 11.97 -1.72 -4.59
C GLN A 23 13.19 -2.43 -5.21
N GLU A 24 13.20 -3.76 -5.26
CA GLU A 24 14.23 -4.56 -5.94
C GLU A 24 14.35 -4.23 -7.44
N LYS A 25 13.26 -3.75 -8.05
CA LYS A 25 13.23 -3.31 -9.45
C LYS A 25 13.55 -1.82 -9.63
N GLY A 26 13.91 -1.12 -8.55
CA GLY A 26 14.23 0.31 -8.55
C GLY A 26 13.00 1.21 -8.59
N VAL A 27 11.82 0.71 -8.21
CA VAL A 27 10.59 1.52 -8.12
C VAL A 27 10.57 2.24 -6.77
N GLU A 28 10.37 3.56 -6.80
CA GLU A 28 10.10 4.36 -5.61
C GLU A 28 8.69 4.08 -5.10
N VAL A 29 8.54 3.83 -3.80
CA VAL A 29 7.26 3.48 -3.19
C VAL A 29 6.91 4.47 -2.10
N THR A 30 5.67 4.94 -2.14
CA THR A 30 4.97 5.56 -1.01
C THR A 30 3.80 4.66 -0.63
N ALA A 31 3.41 4.68 0.64
CA ALA A 31 2.33 3.83 1.12
C ALA A 31 1.48 4.49 2.19
N TYR A 32 0.23 4.06 2.28
CA TYR A 32 -0.70 4.48 3.31
C TYR A 32 -1.52 3.28 3.79
N ASP A 33 -1.68 3.19 5.10
CA ASP A 33 -2.63 2.30 5.74
C ASP A 33 -3.13 2.97 7.04
N PRO A 34 -4.44 3.18 7.20
CA PRO A 34 -4.98 3.86 8.37
C PRO A 34 -4.71 3.14 9.69
N ALA A 35 -4.42 1.83 9.66
CA ALA A 35 -4.10 1.04 10.84
C ALA A 35 -2.61 1.11 11.23
N LEU A 36 -1.74 1.61 10.35
CA LEU A 36 -0.32 1.79 10.61
C LEU A 36 -0.06 3.22 11.08
N VAL A 37 0.01 3.39 12.40
CA VAL A 37 0.40 4.65 13.02
C VAL A 37 1.85 4.53 13.50
N PRO A 38 2.79 5.32 12.98
CA PRO A 38 4.17 5.31 13.45
C PRO A 38 4.24 5.58 14.96
N GLY A 39 4.97 4.72 15.68
CA GLY A 39 5.12 4.86 17.13
C GLY A 39 6.01 3.78 17.76
N PRO A 40 6.25 3.84 19.08
CA PRO A 40 7.17 2.93 19.75
C PRO A 40 6.77 1.45 19.67
N HIS A 41 5.46 1.15 19.60
CA HIS A 41 4.95 -0.21 19.44
C HIS A 41 5.25 -0.76 18.03
N PHE A 42 4.99 0.08 17.02
CA PHE A 42 5.28 -0.19 15.62
C PHE A 42 6.76 -0.55 15.44
N LEU A 43 7.70 0.27 15.93
CA LEU A 43 9.14 0.00 15.80
C LEU A 43 9.59 -1.35 16.40
N LYS A 44 9.02 -1.77 17.53
CA LYS A 44 9.35 -3.08 18.14
C LYS A 44 8.87 -4.27 17.32
N GLN A 45 7.69 -4.14 16.69
CA GLN A 45 7.18 -5.17 15.80
C GLN A 45 8.09 -5.32 14.57
N PHE A 46 8.62 -4.21 14.09
CA PHE A 46 9.57 -4.18 12.97
C PHE A 46 10.91 -4.84 13.31
N GLU A 47 11.49 -4.51 14.46
CA GLU A 47 12.70 -5.19 14.93
C GLU A 47 12.50 -6.72 14.94
N TYR A 48 11.36 -7.20 15.45
CA TYR A 48 11.04 -8.63 15.41
C TYR A 48 10.93 -9.18 13.99
N MET A 49 10.24 -8.46 13.10
CA MET A 49 10.06 -8.86 11.70
C MET A 49 11.37 -8.95 10.92
N GLN A 50 12.34 -8.07 11.19
CA GLN A 50 13.66 -8.13 10.57
C GLN A 50 14.39 -9.46 10.84
N TYR A 51 14.20 -10.03 12.04
CA TYR A 51 14.75 -11.35 12.36
C TYR A 51 13.92 -12.50 11.80
N ALA A 52 12.59 -12.39 11.86
CA ALA A 52 11.69 -13.46 11.42
C ALA A 52 11.59 -13.59 9.90
N LEU A 53 11.79 -12.48 9.16
CA LEU A 53 11.63 -12.38 7.71
C LEU A 53 12.87 -11.68 7.11
N PRO A 54 14.05 -12.33 7.10
CA PRO A 54 15.30 -11.69 6.66
C PRO A 54 15.25 -11.18 5.21
N HIS A 55 14.44 -11.81 4.36
CA HIS A 55 14.26 -11.40 2.97
C HIS A 55 13.46 -10.10 2.82
N LEU A 56 12.68 -9.70 3.84
CA LEU A 56 11.94 -8.44 3.87
C LEU A 56 12.66 -7.34 4.67
N LYS A 57 13.92 -7.57 5.06
CA LYS A 57 14.67 -6.63 5.91
C LYS A 57 14.67 -5.21 5.33
N GLN A 58 14.98 -5.05 4.04
CA GLN A 58 15.07 -3.73 3.40
C GLN A 58 13.75 -2.97 3.47
N VAL A 59 12.64 -3.58 3.03
CA VAL A 59 11.32 -2.92 3.08
C VAL A 59 10.91 -2.58 4.52
N THR A 60 11.27 -3.41 5.50
CA THR A 60 11.00 -3.10 6.91
C THR A 60 11.81 -1.92 7.44
N GLU A 61 13.04 -1.72 6.96
CA GLU A 61 13.86 -0.56 7.32
C GLU A 61 13.35 0.74 6.66
N ASP A 62 12.87 0.65 5.42
CA ASP A 62 12.37 1.80 4.65
C ASP A 62 10.95 2.25 5.06
N LEU A 63 10.22 1.37 5.76
CA LEU A 63 8.80 1.56 6.06
C LEU A 63 8.44 2.89 6.74
N PRO A 64 9.19 3.37 7.74
CA PRO A 64 8.97 4.69 8.33
C PRO A 64 9.09 5.85 7.33
N GLU A 65 9.89 5.71 6.26
CA GLU A 65 10.13 6.76 5.28
C GLU A 65 9.09 6.75 4.14
N ILE A 66 8.64 5.56 3.74
CA ILE A 66 7.65 5.40 2.66
C ILE A 66 6.21 5.61 3.16
N LEU A 67 5.95 5.42 4.45
CA LEU A 67 4.62 5.63 5.03
C LEU A 67 4.23 7.10 5.03
N ARG A 68 3.01 7.37 4.58
CA ARG A 68 2.39 8.70 4.59
C ARG A 68 1.23 8.73 5.57
N GLU A 69 0.94 9.90 6.12
CA GLU A 69 -0.15 10.08 7.09
C GLU A 69 -1.53 10.13 6.43
N THR A 70 -1.60 10.37 5.12
CA THR A 70 -2.86 10.51 4.38
C THR A 70 -2.79 9.79 3.05
N ILE A 71 -3.97 9.37 2.55
CA ILE A 71 -4.12 8.83 1.19
C ILE A 71 -3.58 9.82 0.17
N LEU A 72 -3.96 11.10 0.29
CA LEU A 72 -3.53 12.15 -0.65
C LEU A 72 -2.01 12.28 -0.71
N GLY A 73 -1.32 12.24 0.44
CA GLY A 73 0.15 12.26 0.46
C GLY A 73 0.80 11.01 -0.11
N ALA A 74 0.12 9.85 -0.06
CA ALA A 74 0.63 8.62 -0.67
C ALA A 74 0.45 8.57 -2.18
N VAL A 75 -0.56 9.25 -2.74
CA VAL A 75 -0.89 9.23 -4.17
C VAL A 75 -0.46 10.50 -4.91
N ASP A 76 0.24 11.42 -4.26
CA ASP A 76 0.71 12.65 -4.87
C ASP A 76 1.89 12.37 -5.81
N GLY A 77 1.79 12.82 -7.06
CA GLY A 77 2.85 12.71 -8.08
C GLY A 77 3.24 11.29 -8.51
N VAL A 78 2.44 10.26 -8.18
CA VAL A 78 2.76 8.86 -8.53
C VAL A 78 2.30 8.48 -9.94
N ASP A 79 3.03 7.56 -10.58
CA ASP A 79 2.66 7.02 -11.90
C ASP A 79 1.63 5.88 -11.82
N ALA A 80 1.58 5.17 -10.69
CA ALA A 80 0.69 4.04 -10.45
C ALA A 80 0.26 3.95 -8.98
N ILE A 81 -0.97 3.49 -8.78
CA ILE A 81 -1.59 3.31 -7.46
C ILE A 81 -2.03 1.86 -7.34
N VAL A 82 -1.44 1.11 -6.41
CA VAL A 82 -1.83 -0.29 -6.14
C VAL A 82 -2.73 -0.36 -4.92
N VAL A 83 -3.97 -0.82 -5.11
CA VAL A 83 -4.95 -0.95 -4.04
C VAL A 83 -4.99 -2.38 -3.54
N VAL A 84 -4.42 -2.59 -2.35
CA VAL A 84 -4.28 -3.91 -1.69
C VAL A 84 -5.33 -4.15 -0.59
N GLN A 85 -6.08 -3.13 -0.20
CA GLN A 85 -7.16 -3.22 0.79
C GLN A 85 -8.34 -2.35 0.38
N LYS A 86 -9.56 -2.82 0.63
CA LYS A 86 -10.78 -2.08 0.33
C LYS A 86 -10.99 -0.99 1.37
N MET A 87 -11.04 0.26 0.91
CA MET A 87 -11.38 1.42 1.74
C MET A 87 -12.66 2.10 1.24
N PRO A 88 -13.57 2.52 2.13
CA PRO A 88 -14.76 3.27 1.74
C PRO A 88 -14.40 4.52 0.94
N ASN A 89 -15.14 4.79 -0.13
CA ASN A 89 -15.01 5.98 -0.98
C ASN A 89 -13.63 6.20 -1.64
N LEU A 90 -12.72 5.23 -1.61
CA LEU A 90 -11.38 5.38 -2.18
C LEU A 90 -11.43 5.70 -3.68
N LEU A 91 -12.27 5.01 -4.45
CA LEU A 91 -12.40 5.26 -5.89
C LEU A 91 -12.80 6.72 -6.18
N GLY A 92 -13.84 7.23 -5.51
CA GLY A 92 -14.29 8.62 -5.69
C GLY A 92 -13.26 9.64 -5.20
N LEU A 93 -12.47 9.31 -4.17
CA LEU A 93 -11.35 10.14 -3.73
C LEU A 93 -10.26 10.21 -4.82
N LEU A 94 -9.88 9.08 -5.40
CA LEU A 94 -8.88 9.01 -6.47
C LEU A 94 -9.36 9.72 -7.74
N GLU A 95 -10.64 9.63 -8.08
CA GLU A 95 -11.23 10.40 -9.19
C GLU A 95 -11.16 11.91 -8.91
N ALA A 96 -11.41 12.33 -7.67
CA ALA A 96 -11.40 13.73 -7.28
C ALA A 96 -9.99 14.35 -7.22
N THR A 97 -8.92 13.56 -7.09
CA THR A 97 -7.56 14.09 -7.18
C THR A 97 -7.20 14.52 -8.61
N GLY A 98 -7.91 14.01 -9.62
CA GLY A 98 -7.57 14.21 -11.02
C GLY A 98 -6.24 13.57 -11.42
N ASN A 99 -5.73 12.62 -10.62
CA ASN A 99 -4.47 11.94 -10.92
C ASN A 99 -4.65 11.00 -12.14
N GLU A 100 -3.74 11.09 -13.10
CA GLU A 100 -3.69 10.24 -14.30
C GLU A 100 -3.01 8.88 -14.07
N ALA A 101 -2.53 8.62 -12.85
CA ALA A 101 -1.88 7.38 -12.44
C ALA A 101 -2.69 6.14 -12.82
N THR A 102 -1.98 5.07 -13.16
CA THR A 102 -2.63 3.78 -13.39
C THR A 102 -3.09 3.18 -12.06
N VAL A 103 -4.40 2.94 -11.92
CA VAL A 103 -4.98 2.30 -10.74
C VAL A 103 -5.00 0.79 -10.94
N ILE A 104 -4.31 0.07 -10.06
CA ILE A 104 -4.25 -1.40 -10.01
C ILE A 104 -5.06 -1.87 -8.81
N ASP A 105 -6.28 -2.36 -9.05
CA ASP A 105 -7.22 -2.84 -8.03
C ASP A 105 -7.08 -4.35 -7.78
N LEU A 106 -6.53 -4.71 -6.63
CA LEU A 106 -6.37 -6.10 -6.20
C LEU A 106 -7.51 -6.59 -5.27
N VAL A 107 -8.49 -5.75 -4.98
CA VAL A 107 -9.51 -5.99 -3.94
C VAL A 107 -10.94 -5.80 -4.39
N ARG A 108 -11.16 -5.46 -5.66
CA ARG A 108 -12.48 -5.20 -6.24
C ARG A 108 -13.19 -4.07 -5.47
N MET A 109 -12.65 -2.87 -5.63
CA MET A 109 -13.19 -1.65 -5.01
C MET A 109 -14.66 -1.41 -5.42
N ALA A 110 -14.98 -1.64 -6.69
CA ALA A 110 -16.31 -1.47 -7.27
C ALA A 110 -16.97 -2.81 -7.65
N PRO A 111 -18.31 -2.91 -7.70
CA PRO A 111 -19.00 -4.13 -8.14
C PRO A 111 -18.82 -4.42 -9.63
N LYS A 112 -18.64 -3.38 -10.45
CA LYS A 112 -18.31 -3.42 -11.88
C LYS A 112 -17.01 -2.64 -12.11
N PRO A 113 -16.18 -3.02 -13.09
CA PRO A 113 -14.96 -2.29 -13.37
C PRO A 113 -15.31 -0.86 -13.85
N PRO A 114 -14.62 0.17 -13.35
CA PRO A 114 -14.70 1.51 -13.90
C PRO A 114 -14.36 1.52 -15.39
N THR A 115 -14.97 2.44 -16.14
CA THR A 115 -14.71 2.59 -17.59
C THR A 115 -13.43 3.35 -17.90
N ALA A 116 -12.72 3.84 -16.88
CA ALA A 116 -11.50 4.62 -17.04
C ALA A 116 -10.38 3.76 -17.64
N ALA A 117 -9.68 4.30 -18.65
CA ALA A 117 -8.65 3.57 -19.40
C ALA A 117 -7.41 3.24 -18.55
N ASN A 118 -7.15 4.03 -17.51
CA ASN A 118 -6.06 3.84 -16.55
C ASN A 118 -6.45 2.93 -15.37
N TYR A 119 -7.58 2.21 -15.44
CA TYR A 119 -8.01 1.28 -14.39
C TYR A 119 -7.80 -0.18 -14.80
N ILE A 120 -7.05 -0.91 -13.98
CA ILE A 120 -6.77 -2.33 -14.13
C ILE A 120 -7.19 -2.99 -12.83
N GLY A 121 -7.95 -4.09 -12.86
CA GLY A 121 -8.11 -4.90 -11.66
C GLY A 121 -8.09 -6.38 -11.94
N ILE A 122 -7.84 -7.14 -10.88
CA ILE A 122 -7.67 -8.58 -10.97
C ILE A 122 -9.02 -9.30 -10.90
N GLY A 123 -9.30 -10.16 -11.88
CA GLY A 123 -10.41 -11.13 -11.83
C GLY A 123 -11.82 -10.52 -11.80
N TRP A 124 -12.12 -9.63 -12.75
CA TRP A 124 -13.46 -9.06 -12.98
C TRP A 124 -14.42 -10.00 -13.69
#